data_AF-Q65S13-F1
#
_entry.id   AF-Q65S13-F1
#
_cell.length_a   1.000
_cell.length_b   1.000
_cell.length_c   1.000
_cell.angle_alpha   90.00
_cell.angle_beta   90.00
_cell.angle_gamma   90.00
#
_symmetry.space_group_name_H-M   'P 1'
#
loop_
_entity.id
_entity.type
_entity.pdbx_description
1 polymer ?
#
loop_
_entity_poly.entity_id
_entity_poly.type
_entity_poly.pdbx_seq_one_letter_code
_entity_poly.pdbx_strand_id
1 'polypeptide(L)' 'MQIDRFERHLDPSSIQSGDVVIGTLPIHLAADICQKGAKFYFLSVNVRAEQRGTELTCEQLVEQGCSIEAFYIQKL' A
#
# COMPACT_ATOMS: atom_id res chain seq x y z
N MET A 1 -3.71 -12.03 -10.48
CA MET A 1 -4.50 -11.81 -9.25
C MET A 1 -5.84 -11.26 -9.65
N GLN A 2 -6.93 -11.80 -9.12
CA GLN A 2 -8.29 -11.28 -9.34
C GLN A 2 -8.52 -10.07 -8.43
N ILE A 3 -9.17 -9.02 -8.94
CA ILE A 3 -9.53 -7.83 -8.16
C ILE A 3 -11.04 -7.79 -8.07
N ASP A 4 -11.57 -7.86 -6.85
CA ASP A 4 -13.01 -7.87 -6.61
C ASP A 4 -13.62 -6.46 -6.62
N ARG A 5 -12.84 -5.45 -6.21
CA ARG A 5 -13.29 -4.06 -6.13
C ARG A 5 -12.13 -3.06 -6.19
N PHE A 6 -12.44 -1.86 -6.68
CA PHE A 6 -11.56 -0.69 -6.59
C PHE A 6 -12.26 0.38 -5.76
N GLU A 7 -11.58 0.92 -4.75
CA GLU A 7 -12.15 1.92 -3.86
C GLU A 7 -11.22 3.15 -3.79
N ARG A 8 -11.80 4.35 -3.88
CA ARG A 8 -11.06 5.61 -3.66
C ARG A 8 -10.82 5.87 -2.18
N HIS A 9 -11.77 5.47 -1.34
CA HIS A 9 -11.72 5.60 0.10
C HIS A 9 -12.14 4.26 0.68
N LEU A 10 -11.15 3.49 1.12
CA LEU A 10 -11.41 2.24 1.80
C LEU A 10 -12.04 2.53 3.16
N ASP A 11 -13.22 1.96 3.42
CA ASP A 11 -13.76 1.89 4.77
C ASP A 11 -13.12 0.69 5.49
N PRO A 12 -12.22 0.91 6.48
CA PRO A 12 -11.59 -0.18 7.20
C PRO A 12 -12.60 -1.06 7.93
N SER A 13 -13.80 -0.56 8.26
CA SER A 13 -14.86 -1.31 8.92
C SER A 13 -15.30 -2.54 8.11
N SER A 14 -15.24 -2.44 6.77
CA SER A 14 -15.66 -3.48 5.83
C SER A 14 -14.67 -4.63 5.65
N ILE A 15 -13.41 -4.43 6.09
CA ILE A 15 -12.33 -5.41 5.90
C ILE A 15 -12.48 -6.60 6.85
N GLN A 16 -12.31 -7.79 6.28
CA GLN A 16 -12.38 -9.09 6.92
C GLN A 16 -10.98 -9.73 6.97
N SER A 17 -10.82 -10.70 7.86
CA SER A 17 -9.61 -11.52 7.91
C SER A 17 -9.44 -12.29 6.60
N GLY A 18 -8.21 -12.32 6.07
CA GLY A 18 -7.90 -12.96 4.79
C GLY A 18 -8.05 -12.06 3.56
N ASP A 19 -8.67 -10.88 3.69
CA ASP A 19 -8.72 -9.90 2.61
C ASP A 19 -7.32 -9.46 2.18
N VAL A 20 -7.18 -9.06 0.92
CA VAL A 20 -5.96 -8.48 0.37
C VAL A 20 -6.25 -7.04 -0.04
N VAL A 21 -5.51 -6.10 0.54
CA VAL A 21 -5.62 -4.67 0.24
C VAL A 21 -4.33 -4.21 -0.41
N ILE A 22 -4.43 -3.64 -1.61
CA ILE A 22 -3.29 -3.08 -2.33
C ILE A 22 -3.53 -1.61 -2.59
N GLY A 23 -2.58 -0.77 -2.20
CA GLY A 23 -2.62 0.65 -2.53
C GLY A 23 -2.19 1.53 -1.37
N THR A 24 -2.43 2.83 -1.54
CA THR A 24 -2.01 3.83 -0.56
C THR A 24 -3.03 4.00 0.56
N LEU A 25 -2.61 3.72 1.80
CA LEU A 25 -3.41 3.98 3.00
C LEU A 25 -2.64 4.87 3.98
N PRO A 26 -3.33 5.76 4.72
CA PRO A 26 -2.79 6.33 5.93
C PRO A 26 -2.28 5.22 6.87
N ILE A 27 -1.11 5.42 7.47
CA ILE A 27 -0.40 4.39 8.25
C ILE A 27 -1.27 3.78 9.37
N HIS A 28 -2.13 4.59 10.00
CA HIS A 28 -3.01 4.12 11.05
C HIS A 28 -4.11 3.19 10.53
N LEU A 29 -4.61 3.39 9.31
CA LEU A 29 -5.58 2.50 8.68
C LEU A 29 -4.93 1.20 8.21
N ALA A 30 -3.69 1.28 7.68
CA ALA A 30 -2.89 0.10 7.37
C ALA A 30 -2.71 -0.78 8.63
N ALA A 31 -2.40 -0.17 9.77
CA ALA A 31 -2.32 -0.88 11.05
C ALA A 31 -3.66 -1.53 11.43
N ASP A 32 -4.77 -0.81 11.29
CA ASP A 32 -6.11 -1.31 11.64
C ASP A 32 -6.51 -2.52 10.78
N ILE A 33 -6.24 -2.51 9.46
CA ILE A 33 -6.55 -3.67 8.61
C ILE A 33 -5.60 -4.85 8.85
N CYS A 34 -4.32 -4.60 9.14
CA CYS A 34 -3.38 -5.65 9.52
C CYS A 34 -3.80 -6.33 10.83
N GLN A 35 -4.29 -5.56 11.81
CA GLN A 35 -4.82 -6.10 13.05
C GLN A 35 -6.06 -6.99 12.83
N LYS A 36 -6.88 -6.69 11.81
CA LYS A 36 -8.02 -7.53 11.40
C LYS A 36 -7.63 -8.82 10.66
N GLY A 37 -6.35 -9.01 10.36
CA GLY A 37 -5.86 -10.17 9.63
C GLY A 37 -5.90 -10.05 8.11
N ALA A 38 -6.10 -8.83 7.58
CA ALA A 38 -5.94 -8.58 6.15
C ALA A 38 -4.46 -8.44 5.78
N LYS A 39 -4.12 -8.80 4.54
CA LYS A 39 -2.79 -8.61 3.97
C LYS A 39 -2.73 -7.25 3.29
N PHE A 40 -1.81 -6.40 3.73
CA PHE A 40 -1.59 -5.10 3.13
C PHE A 40 -0.39 -5.14 2.18
N TYR A 41 -0.60 -4.68 0.95
CA TYR A 41 0.45 -4.49 -0.04
C TYR A 41 0.54 -3.02 -0.45
N PHE A 42 1.77 -2.53 -0.59
CA PHE A 42 2.05 -1.14 -0.95
C PHE A 42 3.16 -1.07 -2.01
N LEU A 43 3.20 0.03 -2.76
CA LEU A 43 4.28 0.30 -3.71
C LEU A 43 5.53 0.74 -2.97
N SER A 44 6.52 -0.14 -2.89
CA SER A 44 7.85 0.17 -2.41
C SER A 44 8.68 0.77 -3.54
N VAL A 45 9.27 1.93 -3.28
CA VAL A 45 10.18 2.59 -4.22
C VAL A 45 11.26 3.34 -3.45
N ASN A 46 12.51 3.15 -3.87
CA ASN A 46 13.66 3.85 -3.29
C ASN A 46 13.86 5.20 -3.99
N VAL A 47 13.08 6.20 -3.57
CA VAL A 47 13.15 7.56 -4.14
C VAL A 47 14.48 8.22 -3.75
N ARG A 48 15.27 8.57 -4.76
CA ARG A 48 16.54 9.30 -4.59
C ARG A 48 16.30 10.68 -3.97
N ALA A 49 17.28 11.19 -3.22
CA ALA A 49 17.11 12.41 -2.44
C ALA A 49 16.70 13.62 -3.30
N GLU A 50 17.24 13.71 -4.51
CA GLU A 50 17.04 14.79 -5.47
C GLU A 50 15.64 14.76 -6.10
N GLN A 51 14.95 13.62 -6.02
CA GLN A 51 13.63 13.36 -6.62
C GLN A 51 12.50 13.39 -5.57
N ARG A 52 12.81 13.68 -4.31
CA ARG A 52 11.80 13.77 -3.25
C ARG A 52 10.96 15.03 -3.45
N GLY A 53 9.66 14.93 -3.19
CA GLY A 53 8.72 16.04 -3.34
C GLY A 53 8.31 16.33 -4.79
N THR A 54 8.75 15.50 -5.74
CA THR A 54 8.33 15.56 -7.15
C THR A 54 7.55 14.31 -7.52
N GLU A 55 6.60 14.45 -8.44
CA GLU A 55 5.89 13.30 -9.02
C GLU A 55 6.83 12.53 -9.97
N LEU A 56 6.89 11.20 -9.82
CA LEU A 56 7.70 10.32 -10.66
C LEU A 56 6.85 9.72 -11.78
N THR A 57 7.42 9.62 -12.99
CA THR A 57 6.77 8.92 -14.10
C THR A 57 6.85 7.40 -13.91
N CYS A 58 6.03 6.65 -14.65
CA CYS A 58 6.09 5.19 -14.67
C CYS A 58 7.48 4.68 -15.06
N GLU A 59 8.16 5.30 -16.04
CA GLU A 59 9.52 4.87 -16.40
C GLU A 59 10.49 5.07 -15.24
N GLN A 60 10.42 6.22 -14.55
CA GLN A 60 11.29 6.51 -13.41
C GLN A 60 11.05 5.54 -12.25
N LEU A 61 9.79 5.17 -11.97
CA LEU A 61 9.46 4.16 -10.96
C LEU A 61 10.08 2.80 -11.30
N VAL A 62 10.00 2.38 -12.58
CA VAL A 62 10.59 1.13 -13.07
C VAL A 62 12.11 1.18 -13.00
N GLU A 63 12.75 2.29 -13.40
CA GLU A 63 14.19 2.50 -13.29
C GLU A 63 14.69 2.46 -11.84
N GLN A 64 13.86 2.89 -10.89
CA GLN A 64 14.14 2.81 -9.44
C GLN A 64 13.83 1.43 -8.85
N GLY A 65 13.41 0.46 -9.66
CA GLY A 65 13.13 -0.90 -9.22
C GLY A 65 11.95 -1.01 -8.29
N CYS A 66 10.90 -0.22 -8.51
CA CYS A 66 9.70 -0.27 -7.66
C CYS A 66 9.06 -1.67 -7.66
N SER A 67 8.51 -2.06 -6.52
CA SER A 67 7.86 -3.36 -6.32
C SER A 67 6.60 -3.21 -5.48
N ILE A 68 5.64 -4.12 -5.67
CA ILE A 68 4.51 -4.26 -4.76
C ILE A 68 4.92 -5.26 -3.68
N GLU A 69 4.98 -4.82 -2.44
CA GLU A 69 5.47 -5.63 -1.32
C GLU A 69 4.42 -5.73 -0.21
N ALA A 70 4.43 -6.86 0.49
CA ALA A 70 3.56 -7.06 1.64
C ALA A 70 4.17 -6.40 2.89
N PHE A 71 3.34 -5.68 3.63
CA PHE A 71 3.71 -5.04 4.89
C PHE A 71 2.81 -5.50 6.02
N TYR A 72 3.39 -5.59 7.22
CA TYR A 72 2.64 -5.71 8.47
C TYR A 72 2.90 -4.45 9.30
N ILE A 73 1.85 -3.69 9.56
CA ILE A 73 1.92 -2.43 10.31
C ILE A 73 1.21 -2.62 11.64
N GLN A 74 1.81 -2.15 12.72
CA GLN A 74 1.27 -2.24 14.06
C GLN A 74 1.53 -0.94 14.83
N LYS A 75 0.52 -0.44 15.55
CA LYS A 75 0.69 0.66 16.52
C LYS A 75 1.48 0.14 17.72
N LEU A 76 2.54 0.85 18.11
CA LEU A 76 3.39 0.52 19.26
C LEU A 76 2.81 1.06 20.57
#